data_AF-A0AAD2YSK1-F1
#
_entry.id   AF-A0AAD2YSK1-F1
#
_cell.length_a   1.000
_cell.length_b   1.000
_cell.length_c   1.000
_cell.angle_alpha   90.00
_cell.angle_beta   90.00
_cell.angle_gamma   90.00
#
_symmetry.space_group_name_H-M   'P 1'
#
loop_
_entity.id
_entity.type
_entity.pdbx_description
1 polymer ?
#
loop_
_entity_poly.entity_id
_entity_poly.type
_entity_poly.pdbx_seq_one_letter_code
_entity_poly.pdbx_strand_id
1 'polypeptide(L)'
;MNTSTLFFQALCLGIGATIVMDIWLLILKIFKVPTLNFAFLGRWVGWIFQGKLVHQSIAKSPPMKGEYLLGWIAHYSVGIIFALSFLLIVGSTWLDHPQFYSALLFGLVTVLIPFFIMQPAMGNGFASSKTPHPFLNCLKSLLNHSVFGCGLYLTAKLFQI
;
A
#
# COMPACT_ATOMS: atom_id res chain seq x y z
N MET A 1 22.99 14.27 0.58
CA MET A 1 21.73 14.95 0.23
C MET A 1 21.13 15.56 1.49
N ASN A 2 20.55 16.76 1.41
CA ASN A 2 19.88 17.35 2.58
C ASN A 2 18.63 16.52 2.94
N THR A 3 18.32 16.42 4.23
CA THR A 3 17.17 15.65 4.72
C THR A 3 15.86 16.14 4.14
N SER A 4 15.69 17.46 3.99
CA SER A 4 14.50 18.06 3.38
C SER A 4 14.28 17.61 1.93
N THR A 5 15.36 17.51 1.14
CA THR A 5 15.30 17.02 -0.25
C THR A 5 14.86 15.56 -0.29
N LEU A 6 15.39 14.70 0.60
CA LEU A 6 15.00 13.29 0.67
C LEU A 6 13.50 13.14 0.96
N PHE A 7 12.98 13.89 1.94
CA PHE A 7 11.57 13.84 2.28
C PHE A 7 10.69 14.31 1.12
N PHE A 8 11.09 15.38 0.43
CA PHE A 8 10.36 15.87 -0.73
C PHE A 8 10.33 14.85 -1.87
N GLN A 9 11.47 14.25 -2.21
CA GLN A 9 11.55 13.21 -3.23
C GLN A 9 10.72 11.98 -2.85
N ALA A 10 10.81 11.53 -1.60
CA ALA A 10 9.99 10.43 -1.09
C ALA A 10 8.49 10.73 -1.13
N LEU A 11 8.10 11.97 -0.83
CA LEU A 11 6.72 12.44 -0.92
C LEU A 11 6.21 12.34 -2.36
N CYS A 12 6.93 12.93 -3.33
CA CYS A 12 6.56 12.89 -4.74
C CYS A 12 6.52 11.45 -5.28
N LEU A 13 7.55 10.66 -4.95
CA LEU A 13 7.67 9.27 -5.37
C LEU A 13 6.52 8.41 -4.82
N GLY A 14 6.22 8.56 -3.53
CA GLY A 14 5.14 7.86 -2.85
C GLY A 14 3.76 8.21 -3.40
N ILE A 15 3.47 9.52 -3.56
CA ILE A 15 2.22 9.99 -4.15
C ILE A 15 2.05 9.43 -5.58
N GLY A 16 3.07 9.53 -6.43
CA GLY A 16 3.00 9.04 -7.80
C GLY A 16 2.78 7.53 -7.88
N ALA A 17 3.48 6.74 -7.06
CA ALA A 17 3.28 5.31 -6.99
C ALA A 17 1.87 4.93 -6.49
N THR A 18 1.35 5.66 -5.51
CA THR A 18 -0.03 5.49 -5.03
C THR A 18 -1.06 5.85 -6.11
N ILE A 19 -0.86 6.91 -6.89
CA ILE A 19 -1.75 7.25 -8.02
C ILE A 19 -1.77 6.12 -9.06
N VAL A 20 -0.63 5.52 -9.39
CA VAL A 20 -0.56 4.35 -10.29
C VAL A 20 -1.37 3.18 -9.72
N MET A 21 -1.28 2.96 -8.41
CA MET A 21 -2.09 1.96 -7.72
C MET A 21 -3.59 2.27 -7.79
N ASP A 22 -4.00 3.53 -7.61
CA ASP A 22 -5.40 3.94 -7.73
C ASP A 22 -5.96 3.69 -9.14
N ILE A 23 -5.19 4.02 -10.18
CA ILE A 23 -5.53 3.72 -11.57
C ILE A 23 -5.72 2.21 -11.74
N TRP A 24 -4.83 1.40 -11.18
CA TRP A 24 -4.97 -0.05 -11.21
C TRP A 24 -6.21 -0.56 -10.47
N LEU A 25 -6.56 0.02 -9.31
CA LEU A 25 -7.81 -0.30 -8.62
C LEU A 25 -9.05 0.07 -9.44
N LEU A 26 -9.01 1.18 -10.19
CA LEU A 26 -10.08 1.55 -11.12
C LEU A 26 -10.20 0.53 -12.26
N ILE A 27 -9.08 0.08 -12.83
CA ILE A 27 -9.06 -0.98 -13.86
C ILE A 27 -9.69 -2.26 -13.31
N LEU A 28 -9.26 -2.71 -12.12
CA LEU A 28 -9.85 -3.90 -11.47
C LEU A 28 -11.36 -3.74 -11.25
N LYS A 29 -11.81 -2.55 -10.88
CA LYS A 29 -13.24 -2.23 -10.70
C LYS A 29 -14.01 -2.34 -12.02
N ILE A 30 -13.44 -1.89 -13.15
CA ILE A 30 -14.04 -2.05 -14.49
C ILE A 30 -14.23 -3.54 -14.82
N PHE A 31 -13.24 -4.38 -14.48
CA PHE A 31 -13.30 -5.84 -14.64
C PHE A 31 -14.10 -6.56 -13.53
N LYS A 32 -14.79 -5.82 -12.66
CA LYS A 32 -15.60 -6.37 -11.54
C LYS A 32 -14.80 -7.23 -10.56
N VAL A 33 -13.48 -7.03 -10.48
CA VAL A 33 -12.63 -7.70 -9.50
C VAL A 33 -12.78 -6.99 -8.15
N PRO A 34 -13.16 -7.69 -7.06
CA PRO A 34 -13.31 -7.06 -5.75
C PRO A 34 -11.97 -6.53 -5.22
N THR A 35 -11.94 -5.24 -4.90
CA THR A 35 -10.80 -4.53 -4.29
C THR A 35 -11.01 -4.32 -2.80
N LEU A 36 -9.95 -3.89 -2.09
CA LEU A 36 -10.06 -3.53 -0.67
C LEU A 36 -11.03 -2.37 -0.50
N ASN A 37 -11.98 -2.50 0.44
CA ASN A 37 -12.84 -1.38 0.81
C ASN A 37 -12.05 -0.40 1.68
N PHE A 38 -11.85 0.83 1.20
CA PHE A 38 -11.11 1.87 1.91
C PHE A 38 -11.78 2.24 3.24
N ALA A 39 -13.10 2.08 3.36
CA ALA A 39 -13.78 2.22 4.63
C ALA A 39 -13.30 1.19 5.67
N PHE A 40 -13.01 -0.05 5.26
CA PHE A 40 -12.45 -1.07 6.19
C PHE A 40 -11.01 -0.75 6.58
N LEU A 41 -10.20 -0.23 5.65
CA LEU A 41 -8.85 0.22 5.96
C LEU A 41 -8.87 1.36 6.97
N GLY A 42 -9.68 2.40 6.72
CA GLY A 42 -9.78 3.52 7.64
C GLY A 42 -10.44 3.15 8.96
N ARG A 43 -11.42 2.24 8.96
CA ARG A 43 -11.97 1.67 10.21
C ARG A 43 -10.89 0.99 11.03
N TRP A 44 -10.04 0.18 10.41
CA TRP A 44 -8.95 -0.51 11.09
C TRP A 44 -7.96 0.49 11.69
N VAL A 45 -7.52 1.47 10.90
CA VAL A 45 -6.62 2.54 11.38
C VAL A 45 -7.26 3.36 12.50
N GLY A 46 -8.55 3.70 12.39
CA GLY A 46 -9.28 4.43 13.42
C GLY A 46 -9.33 3.67 14.76
N TRP A 47 -9.54 2.35 14.72
CA TRP A 47 -9.53 1.50 15.90
C TRP A 47 -8.12 1.30 16.49
N ILE A 48 -7.06 1.33 15.69
CA ILE A 48 -5.68 1.34 16.19
C ILE A 48 -5.45 2.55 17.11
N PHE A 49 -5.93 3.73 16.73
CA PHE A 49 -5.85 4.93 17.59
C PHE A 49 -6.67 4.81 18.89
N GLN A 50 -7.60 3.86 18.96
CA GLN A 50 -8.38 3.53 20.15
C GLN A 50 -7.84 2.29 20.89
N GLY A 51 -6.63 1.84 20.55
CA GLY A 51 -5.95 0.71 21.22
C GLY A 51 -6.41 -0.68 20.74
N LYS A 52 -7.24 -0.76 19.70
CA LYS A 52 -7.72 -2.03 19.14
C LYS A 52 -7.07 -2.30 17.79
N LEU A 53 -6.01 -3.11 17.82
CA LEU A 53 -5.28 -3.53 16.61
C LEU A 53 -5.95 -4.72 15.90
N VAL A 54 -6.46 -5.69 16.65
CA VAL A 54 -6.95 -6.97 16.10
C VAL A 54 -8.48 -7.05 16.19
N HIS A 55 -9.09 -7.49 15.09
CA HIS A 55 -10.52 -7.66 14.93
C HIS A 55 -10.84 -9.10 14.52
N GLN A 56 -11.93 -9.67 15.05
CA GLN A 56 -12.44 -10.95 14.54
C GLN A 56 -12.91 -10.83 13.08
N SER A 57 -13.51 -9.69 12.74
CA SER A 57 -13.84 -9.28 11.38
C SER A 57 -13.96 -7.77 11.35
N ILE A 58 -13.12 -7.10 10.56
CA ILE A 58 -13.20 -5.64 10.42
C ILE A 58 -14.54 -5.19 9.84
N ALA A 59 -15.15 -6.00 8.97
CA ALA A 59 -16.45 -5.72 8.37
C ALA A 59 -17.58 -5.64 9.41
N LYS A 60 -17.49 -6.45 10.48
CA LYS A 60 -18.44 -6.47 11.60
C LYS A 60 -18.10 -5.47 12.72
N SER A 61 -16.94 -4.82 12.64
CA SER A 61 -16.55 -3.83 13.64
C SER A 61 -17.39 -2.56 13.49
N PRO A 62 -17.72 -1.86 14.59
CA PRO A 62 -18.56 -0.67 14.51
C PRO A 62 -17.97 0.36 13.54
N PRO A 63 -18.78 0.90 12.61
CA PRO A 63 -18.31 1.90 11.66
C PRO A 63 -17.94 3.20 12.36
N MET A 64 -16.96 3.92 11.82
CA MET A 64 -16.52 5.21 12.34
C MET A 64 -16.90 6.34 11.38
N LYS A 65 -17.30 7.49 11.93
CA LYS A 65 -17.57 8.69 11.11
C LYS A 65 -16.28 9.09 10.39
N GLY A 66 -16.34 9.19 9.07
CA GLY A 66 -15.19 9.54 8.24
C GLY A 66 -14.22 8.38 7.93
N GLU A 67 -14.56 7.12 8.23
CA GLU A 67 -13.67 5.97 7.99
C GLU A 67 -13.23 5.82 6.53
N TYR A 68 -14.06 6.23 5.57
CA TYR A 68 -13.68 6.19 4.16
C TYR A 68 -12.55 7.20 3.83
N LEU A 69 -12.67 8.44 4.32
CA LEU A 69 -11.64 9.47 4.15
C LEU A 69 -10.35 9.07 4.88
N LEU A 70 -10.46 8.53 6.09
CA LEU A 70 -9.31 8.00 6.82
C LEU A 70 -8.62 6.86 6.06
N GLY A 71 -9.39 6.03 5.35
CA GLY A 71 -8.85 5.00 4.47
C GLY A 71 -7.98 5.57 3.35
N TRP A 72 -8.42 6.66 2.70
CA TRP A 72 -7.63 7.37 1.69
C TRP A 72 -6.35 7.97 2.28
N ILE A 73 -6.46 8.66 3.42
CA ILE A 73 -5.29 9.23 4.11
C ILE A 73 -4.29 8.13 4.47
N ALA A 74 -4.76 7.01 5.01
CA ALA A 74 -3.92 5.86 5.34
C ALA A 74 -3.25 5.29 4.08
N HIS A 75 -3.98 5.16 2.97
CA HIS A 75 -3.44 4.64 1.71
C HIS A 75 -2.26 5.46 1.19
N TYR A 76 -2.41 6.78 1.12
CA TYR A 76 -1.34 7.68 0.67
C TYR A 76 -0.20 7.77 1.69
N SER A 77 -0.51 7.77 2.99
CA SER A 77 0.51 7.80 4.05
C SER A 77 1.41 6.57 3.97
N VAL A 78 0.83 5.37 3.81
CA VAL A 78 1.61 4.12 3.65
C VAL A 78 2.45 4.16 2.37
N GLY A 79 1.90 4.67 1.26
CA GLY A 79 2.66 4.84 0.02
C GLY A 79 3.90 5.72 0.19
N ILE A 80 3.77 6.86 0.87
CA ILE A 80 4.87 7.78 1.19
C ILE A 80 5.89 7.12 2.12
N ILE A 81 5.44 6.43 3.17
CA ILE A 81 6.32 5.70 4.10
C ILE A 81 7.11 4.62 3.37
N PHE A 82 6.48 3.89 2.45
CA PHE A 82 7.14 2.87 1.63
C PHE A 82 8.15 3.49 0.66
N ALA A 83 7.81 4.59 0.00
CA ALA A 83 8.76 5.30 -0.87
C ALA A 83 9.97 5.84 -0.10
N LEU A 84 9.77 6.42 1.09
CA LEU A 84 10.86 6.84 1.96
C LEU A 84 11.74 5.66 2.39
N SER A 85 11.12 4.57 2.85
CA SER A 85 11.84 3.36 3.25
C SER A 85 12.65 2.78 2.09
N PHE A 86 12.08 2.77 0.88
CA PHE A 86 12.77 2.35 -0.32
C PHE A 86 14.03 3.18 -0.56
N LEU A 87 13.93 4.51 -0.59
CA LEU A 87 15.08 5.41 -0.80
C LEU A 87 16.13 5.29 0.31
N LEU A 88 15.73 5.01 1.55
CA LEU A 88 16.67 4.74 2.65
C LEU A 88 17.41 3.41 2.48
N ILE A 89 16.79 2.41 1.86
CA ILE A 89 17.38 1.09 1.63
C ILE A 89 18.30 1.10 0.40
N VAL A 90 17.84 1.64 -0.73
CA VAL A 90 18.58 1.61 -2.01
C VAL A 90 19.48 2.83 -2.22
N GLY A 91 19.33 3.87 -1.42
CA GLY A 91 20.01 5.15 -1.57
C GLY A 91 19.29 6.09 -2.54
N SER A 92 19.36 7.40 -2.26
CA SER A 92 18.69 8.42 -3.07
C SER A 92 19.26 8.57 -4.49
N THR A 93 20.51 8.17 -4.71
CA THR A 93 21.14 8.14 -6.05
C THR A 93 20.43 7.18 -7.01
N TRP A 94 19.57 6.29 -6.50
CA TRP A 94 18.71 5.48 -7.35
C TRP A 94 17.77 6.35 -8.20
N LEU A 95 17.37 7.53 -7.75
CA LEU A 95 16.51 8.44 -8.51
C LEU A 95 17.18 8.99 -9.78
N ASP A 96 18.51 9.13 -9.76
CA ASP A 96 19.29 9.56 -10.93
C ASP A 96 19.31 8.47 -12.02
N HIS A 97 19.34 7.21 -11.59
CA HIS A 97 19.43 6.04 -12.46
C HIS A 97 18.45 4.93 -12.04
N PRO A 98 17.13 5.19 -12.15
CA PRO A 98 16.12 4.29 -11.59
C PRO A 98 16.19 2.93 -12.27
N GLN A 99 16.41 1.90 -11.45
CA GLN A 99 16.45 0.51 -11.87
C GLN A 99 15.10 -0.15 -11.62
N PHE A 100 14.50 -0.71 -12.66
CA PHE A 100 13.19 -1.36 -12.55
C PHE A 100 13.18 -2.52 -11.54
N TYR A 101 14.22 -3.35 -11.55
CA TYR A 101 14.27 -4.56 -10.73
C TYR A 101 14.22 -4.27 -9.23
N SER A 102 14.88 -3.21 -8.75
CA SER A 102 14.92 -2.89 -7.32
C SER A 102 13.58 -2.36 -6.83
N ALA A 103 12.90 -1.53 -7.64
CA ALA A 103 11.56 -1.03 -7.33
C ALA A 103 10.53 -2.17 -7.34
N LEU A 104 10.59 -3.07 -8.33
CA LEU A 104 9.71 -4.24 -8.40
C LEU A 104 9.93 -5.18 -7.22
N LEU A 105 11.19 -5.51 -6.90
CA LEU A 105 11.54 -6.37 -5.76
C LEU A 105 11.06 -5.76 -4.45
N PHE A 106 11.25 -4.46 -4.25
CA PHE A 106 10.74 -3.77 -3.07
C PHE A 106 9.22 -3.87 -2.98
N GLY A 107 8.50 -3.62 -4.08
CA GLY A 107 7.07 -3.86 -4.19
C GLY A 107 6.69 -5.27 -3.72
N LEU A 108 7.30 -6.31 -4.29
CA LEU A 108 7.06 -7.70 -3.91
C LEU A 108 7.30 -7.96 -2.41
N VAL A 109 8.36 -7.40 -1.83
CA VAL A 109 8.66 -7.56 -0.39
C VAL A 109 7.58 -6.88 0.48
N THR A 110 7.05 -5.74 0.07
CA THR A 110 6.01 -5.06 0.86
C THR A 110 4.71 -5.87 1.00
N VAL A 111 4.50 -6.93 0.19
CA VAL A 111 3.36 -7.86 0.34
C VAL A 111 3.38 -8.62 1.67
N LEU A 112 4.53 -8.70 2.34
CA LEU A 112 4.64 -9.30 3.67
C LEU A 112 3.77 -8.55 4.70
N ILE A 113 3.62 -7.22 4.54
CA ILE A 113 2.80 -6.40 5.43
C ILE A 113 1.33 -6.84 5.42
N PRO A 114 0.63 -6.93 4.26
CA PRO A 114 -0.72 -7.45 4.28
C PRO A 114 -0.79 -8.92 4.70
N PHE A 115 0.15 -9.77 4.30
CA PHE A 115 0.09 -11.20 4.62
C PHE A 115 0.20 -11.51 6.11
N PHE A 116 1.08 -10.80 6.83
CA PHE A 116 1.43 -11.14 8.20
C PHE A 116 0.91 -10.13 9.24
N ILE A 117 0.50 -8.94 8.82
CA ILE A 117 0.05 -7.88 9.73
C ILE A 117 -1.41 -7.52 9.42
N MET A 118 -1.67 -6.91 8.26
CA MET A 118 -2.98 -6.31 7.97
C MET A 118 -4.10 -7.35 7.89
N GLN A 119 -3.92 -8.43 7.11
CA GLN A 119 -4.95 -9.45 6.93
C GLN A 119 -5.27 -10.20 8.23
N PRO A 120 -4.27 -10.67 9.02
CA PRO A 120 -4.53 -11.21 10.35
C PRO A 120 -5.25 -10.22 11.27
N ALA A 121 -4.78 -8.97 11.34
CA ALA A 121 -5.34 -7.94 12.21
C ALA A 121 -6.79 -7.58 11.86
N MET A 122 -7.16 -7.64 10.58
CA MET A 122 -8.54 -7.40 10.11
C MET A 122 -9.46 -8.63 10.23
N GLY A 123 -8.94 -9.77 10.68
CA GLY A 123 -9.69 -11.01 10.88
C GLY A 123 -9.69 -11.98 9.69
N ASN A 124 -8.95 -11.67 8.62
CA ASN A 124 -8.87 -12.49 7.42
C ASN A 124 -7.82 -13.63 7.53
N GLY A 125 -7.06 -13.68 8.63
CA GLY A 125 -6.03 -14.69 8.87
C GLY A 125 -4.71 -14.41 8.15
N PHE A 126 -3.68 -15.20 8.48
CA PHE A 126 -2.38 -15.16 7.80
C PHE A 126 -2.54 -15.45 6.33
N ALA A 127 -2.01 -14.57 5.47
CA ALA A 127 -2.15 -14.66 4.03
C ALA A 127 -3.61 -14.92 3.59
N SER A 128 -4.57 -14.20 4.20
CA SER A 128 -6.01 -14.32 3.93
C SER A 128 -6.60 -15.73 4.12
N SER A 129 -5.99 -16.59 4.94
CA SER A 129 -6.36 -18.01 5.11
C SER A 129 -7.79 -18.26 5.60
N LYS A 130 -8.45 -17.26 6.21
CA LYS A 130 -9.84 -17.35 6.68
C LYS A 130 -10.87 -16.80 5.67
N THR A 131 -10.42 -16.39 4.48
CA THR A 131 -11.31 -15.91 3.41
C THR A 131 -11.77 -17.07 2.52
N PRO A 132 -12.89 -16.94 1.79
CA PRO A 132 -13.39 -18.01 0.90
C PRO A 132 -12.43 -18.42 -0.22
N HIS A 133 -11.55 -17.50 -0.67
CA HIS A 133 -10.62 -17.71 -1.77
C HIS A 133 -9.21 -17.21 -1.41
N PRO A 134 -8.47 -17.90 -0.52
CA PRO A 134 -7.21 -17.41 0.04
C PRO A 134 -6.14 -17.22 -1.04
N PHE A 135 -5.96 -18.20 -1.93
CA PHE A 135 -4.97 -18.11 -3.02
C PHE A 135 -5.22 -16.91 -3.93
N LEU A 136 -6.46 -16.67 -4.35
CA LEU A 136 -6.82 -15.52 -5.18
C LEU A 136 -6.58 -14.19 -4.46
N ASN A 137 -6.84 -14.13 -3.16
CA ASN A 137 -6.57 -12.93 -2.36
C ASN A 137 -5.06 -12.67 -2.21
N CYS A 138 -4.25 -13.73 -2.04
CA CYS A 138 -2.79 -13.62 -2.06
C CYS A 138 -2.27 -13.14 -3.41
N LEU A 139 -2.74 -13.72 -4.51
CA LEU A 139 -2.35 -13.32 -5.87
C LEU A 139 -2.71 -11.86 -6.15
N LYS A 140 -3.93 -11.42 -5.78
CA LYS A 140 -4.32 -10.01 -5.89
C LYS A 140 -3.41 -9.10 -5.08
N SER A 141 -3.08 -9.47 -3.85
CA SER A 141 -2.15 -8.70 -3.02
C SER A 141 -0.78 -8.61 -3.68
N LEU A 142 -0.26 -9.72 -4.21
CA LEU A 142 1.02 -9.75 -4.92
C LEU A 142 1.00 -8.82 -6.14
N LEU A 143 -0.04 -8.91 -6.98
CA LEU A 143 -0.19 -8.06 -8.15
C LEU A 143 -0.30 -6.58 -7.80
N ASN A 144 -1.08 -6.23 -6.78
CA ASN A 144 -1.19 -4.85 -6.31
C ASN A 144 0.16 -4.29 -5.87
N HIS A 145 0.93 -5.08 -5.12
CA HIS A 145 2.24 -4.67 -4.63
C HIS A 145 3.32 -4.64 -5.74
N SER A 146 3.23 -5.52 -6.75
CA SER A 146 4.02 -5.41 -7.97
C SER A 146 3.70 -4.12 -8.73
N VAL A 147 2.42 -3.77 -8.87
CA VAL A 147 1.98 -2.52 -9.52
C VAL A 147 2.49 -1.30 -8.76
N PHE A 148 2.46 -1.32 -7.43
CA PHE A 148 3.08 -0.27 -6.61
C PHE A 148 4.58 -0.12 -6.90
N GLY A 149 5.32 -1.24 -6.96
CA GLY A 149 6.74 -1.23 -7.35
C GLY A 149 6.98 -0.66 -8.75
N CYS A 150 6.14 -1.03 -9.73
CA CYS A 150 6.15 -0.41 -11.05
C CYS A 150 5.86 1.09 -10.97
N GLY A 151 4.92 1.50 -10.11
CA GLY A 151 4.58 2.89 -9.85
C GLY A 151 5.75 3.72 -9.31
N LEU A 152 6.56 3.17 -8.41
CA LEU A 152 7.80 3.81 -7.94
C LEU A 152 8.74 4.06 -9.13
N TYR A 153 9.00 3.04 -9.94
CA TYR A 153 9.86 3.17 -11.12
C TYR A 153 9.35 4.18 -12.14
N LEU A 154 8.07 4.10 -12.51
CA LEU A 154 7.45 5.01 -13.48
C LEU A 154 7.48 6.45 -12.98
N THR A 155 7.18 6.67 -11.70
CA THR A 155 7.22 8.01 -11.10
C THR A 155 8.63 8.58 -11.13
N ALA A 156 9.65 7.81 -10.74
CA ALA A 156 11.04 8.26 -10.81
C ALA A 156 11.46 8.62 -12.25
N LYS A 157 11.07 7.80 -13.24
CA LYS A 157 11.37 8.07 -14.67
C LYS A 157 10.68 9.32 -15.20
N LEU A 158 9.45 9.60 -14.77
CA LEU A 158 8.66 10.73 -15.27
C LEU A 158 9.09 12.07 -14.67
N PHE A 159 9.41 12.08 -13.37
CA PHE A 159 9.63 13.33 -12.66
C PHE A 159 11.11 13.73 -12.53
N GLN A 160 12.07 12.83 -12.82
CA GLN A 160 13.52 13.09 -12.71
C GLN A 160 13.88 13.88 -11.43
N ILE A 161 13.30 13.44 -10.31
CA ILE A 161 13.29 14.13 -9.00
C ILE A 161 14.53 13.83 -8.19
#